data_AF-A0A916B492-F1
#
_entry.id   AF-A0A916B492-F1
#
_cell.length_a   1.000
_cell.length_b   1.000
_cell.length_c   1.000
_cell.angle_alpha   90.00
_cell.angle_beta   90.00
_cell.angle_gamma   90.00
#
_symmetry.space_group_name_H-M   'P 1'
#
loop_
_entity.id
_entity.type
_entity.pdbx_description
1 polymer ?
#
loop_
_entity_poly.entity_id
_entity_poly.type
_entity_poly.pdbx_seq_one_letter_code
_entity_poly.pdbx_strand_id
1 'polypeptide(L)' 'MEAISADDGYSAVDKDRCIGCGVCVSKCPTNSIELKQKESKYVPPKDSEAMYKKILMERIGIGGILKAIPKIVLGQKI' A
#
# COMPACT_ATOMS: atom_id res chain seq x y z
N MET A 1 8.79 8.77 -13.37
CA MET A 1 8.28 7.54 -12.73
C MET A 1 9.34 6.45 -12.83
N GLU A 2 10.61 6.82 -12.58
CA GLU A 2 11.78 6.00 -12.91
C GLU A 2 12.42 5.50 -11.61
N ALA A 3 12.53 4.19 -11.44
CA ALA A 3 13.10 3.56 -10.25
C ALA A 3 14.48 2.92 -10.53
N ILE A 4 14.98 3.05 -11.76
CA ILE A 4 16.26 2.51 -12.20
C ILE A 4 17.05 3.67 -12.79
N SER A 5 18.30 3.82 -12.36
CA SER A 5 19.28 4.72 -12.99
C SER A 5 20.41 3.90 -13.60
N ALA A 6 21.02 4.40 -14.66
CA ALA A 6 22.17 3.77 -15.32
C ALA A 6 23.28 4.81 -15.50
N ASP A 7 24.45 4.53 -14.93
CA ASP A 7 25.65 5.38 -14.98
C ASP A 7 26.89 4.50 -15.20
N ASP A 8 27.74 4.89 -16.15
CA ASP A 8 29.02 4.25 -16.45
C ASP A 8 28.96 2.71 -16.57
N GLY A 9 27.88 2.19 -17.16
CA GLY A 9 27.67 0.75 -17.35
C GLY A 9 27.14 -0.01 -16.13
N TYR A 10 26.89 0.67 -15.02
CA TYR A 10 26.24 0.14 -13.83
C TYR A 10 24.78 0.60 -13.77
N SER A 11 23.92 -0.23 -13.17
CA SER A 11 22.53 0.13 -12.89
C SER A 11 22.25 0.08 -11.40
N ALA A 12 21.54 1.08 -10.90
CA ALA A 12 21.11 1.16 -9.52
C ALA A 12 19.58 1.21 -9.43
N VAL A 13 19.04 0.62 -8.35
CA VAL A 13 17.60 0.64 -8.06
C VAL A 13 17.34 1.56 -6.88
N ASP A 14 16.51 2.58 -7.12
CA ASP A 14 15.94 3.39 -6.06
C ASP A 14 14.81 2.58 -5.36
N LYS A 15 15.07 2.18 -4.11
CA LYS A 15 14.15 1.34 -3.34
C LYS A 15 12.88 2.07 -2.91
N ASP A 16 12.92 3.39 -2.76
CA ASP A 16 11.75 4.18 -2.36
C ASP A 16 10.76 4.31 -3.51
N ARG A 17 11.26 4.23 -4.75
CA ARG A 17 10.47 4.25 -5.97
C ARG A 17 10.14 2.87 -6.52
N CYS A 18 10.81 1.82 -6.03
CA CYS A 18 10.64 0.45 -6.50
C CYS A 18 9.31 -0.14 -6.01
N ILE A 19 8.44 -0.48 -6.96
CA ILE A 19 7.15 -1.15 -6.67
C ILE A 19 7.25 -2.69 -6.65
N GLY A 20 8.42 -3.24 -6.97
CA GLY A 20 8.65 -4.69 -6.98
C GLY A 20 8.06 -5.44 -8.18
N CYS A 21 7.98 -4.81 -9.37
CA CYS A 21 7.41 -5.45 -10.56
C CYS A 21 8.29 -6.55 -11.18
N GLY A 22 9.59 -6.60 -10.87
CA GLY A 22 10.50 -7.66 -11.31
C GLY A 22 11.01 -7.56 -12.75
N VAL A 23 10.68 -6.50 -13.51
CA VAL A 23 11.12 -6.35 -14.91
C VAL A 23 12.64 -6.27 -15.05
N CYS A 24 13.34 -5.61 -14.11
CA CYS A 24 14.80 -5.54 -14.12
C CYS A 24 15.46 -6.91 -13.91
N VAL A 25 14.88 -7.77 -13.07
CA VAL A 25 15.38 -9.12 -12.80
C VAL A 25 15.31 -9.98 -14.06
N SER A 26 14.19 -9.94 -14.79
CA SER A 26 14.03 -10.75 -16.01
C SER A 26 14.88 -10.29 -17.18
N LYS A 27 15.34 -9.04 -17.16
CA LYS A 27 16.19 -8.45 -18.21
C LYS A 27 17.68 -8.46 -17.88
N CYS A 28 18.06 -8.80 -16.65
CA CYS A 28 19.45 -8.76 -16.22
C CYS A 28 20.26 -9.87 -16.90
N PRO A 29 21.20 -9.55 -17.80
CA PRO A 29 21.97 -10.57 -18.54
C PRO A 29 22.94 -11.35 -17.63
N THR A 30 23.35 -10.74 -16.52
CA THR A 30 24.32 -11.29 -15.57
C THR A 30 23.68 -11.92 -14.35
N ASN A 31 22.35 -11.92 -14.24
CA ASN A 31 21.61 -12.37 -13.04
C ASN A 31 22.12 -11.73 -11.73
N SER A 32 22.56 -10.46 -11.77
CA SER A 32 23.18 -9.76 -10.63
C SER A 32 22.18 -9.16 -9.64
N ILE A 33 20.87 -9.34 -9.87
CA ILE A 33 19.80 -8.79 -9.04
C ILE A 33 18.69 -9.83 -8.83
N GLU A 34 18.08 -9.83 -7.65
CA GLU A 34 17.00 -10.73 -7.25
C GLU A 34 15.84 -9.95 -6.62
N LEU A 35 14.61 -10.40 -6.85
CA LEU A 35 13.42 -9.87 -6.19
C LEU A 35 13.09 -10.68 -4.93
N LYS A 36 13.16 -10.04 -3.76
CA LYS A 36 12.82 -10.66 -2.47
C LYS A 36 11.40 -10.32 -2.03
N GLN A 37 10.69 -11.30 -1.47
CA GLN A 37 9.39 -11.03 -0.83
C GLN A 37 9.61 -10.16 0.42
N LYS A 38 8.70 -9.19 0.62
CA LYS A 38 8.66 -8.42 1.87
C LYS A 38 8.27 -9.35 3.02
N GLU A 39 8.85 -9.12 4.20
CA GLU A 39 8.55 -9.90 5.40
C GLU A 39 7.08 -9.78 5.81
N SER A 40 6.52 -8.56 5.75
CA SER A 40 5.10 -8.32 6.05
C SER A 40 4.25 -8.42 4.79
N LYS A 41 3.33 -9.40 4.75
CA LYS A 41 2.31 -9.49 3.70
C LYS A 41 1.11 -8.62 4.08
N TYR A 42 0.78 -7.65 3.24
CA TYR A 42 -0.49 -6.93 3.36
C TYR A 42 -1.61 -7.84 2.85
N VAL A 43 -2.58 -8.15 3.72
CA VAL A 43 -3.77 -8.90 3.34
C VAL A 43 -4.88 -7.90 3.01
N PRO A 44 -5.33 -7.81 1.75
CA PRO A 44 -6.45 -6.95 1.39
C PRO A 44 -7.75 -7.46 2.05
N PRO A 45 -8.73 -6.57 2.31
CA PRO A 45 -10.06 -6.97 2.74
C PRO A 45 -10.67 -7.99 1.77
N LYS A 46 -11.41 -8.96 2.30
CA LYS A 46 -11.96 -10.08 1.51
C LYS A 46 -13.03 -9.64 0.51
N ASP A 47 -13.70 -8.53 0.80
CA ASP A 47 -14.85 -8.02 0.06
C ASP A 47 -14.98 -6.50 0.24
N SER A 48 -15.85 -5.91 -0.58
CA SER A 48 -16.10 -4.47 -0.57
C SER A 48 -16.64 -3.96 0.76
N GLU A 49 -17.47 -4.73 1.47
CA GLU A 49 -18.05 -4.33 2.75
C GLU A 49 -16.95 -4.20 3.81
N ALA A 50 -16.08 -5.19 3.90
CA ALA A 50 -14.90 -5.17 4.77
C ALA A 50 -13.97 -4.00 4.40
N MET A 51 -13.79 -3.71 3.11
CA MET A 51 -12.99 -2.57 2.66
C MET A 51 -13.59 -1.23 3.12
N TYR A 52 -14.88 -1.01 2.86
CA TYR A 52 -15.56 0.24 3.25
C TYR A 52 -15.61 0.43 4.75
N LYS A 53 -15.86 -0.63 5.53
CA LYS A 53 -15.81 -0.58 6.99
C LYS A 53 -14.41 -0.18 7.48
N LYS A 54 -13.35 -0.74 6.90
CA LYS A 54 -11.96 -0.38 7.23
C LYS A 54 -11.66 1.08 6.91
N ILE A 55 -12.00 1.55 5.70
CA ILE A 55 -11.84 2.96 5.30
C ILE A 55 -12.62 3.88 6.25
N LEU A 56 -13.87 3.54 6.56
CA LEU A 56 -14.69 4.31 7.49
C LEU A 56 -13.97 4.40 8.84
N MET A 57 -13.62 3.26 9.45
CA MET A 57 -12.92 3.22 10.73
C MET A 57 -11.62 4.05 10.73
N GLU A 58 -10.80 3.96 9.68
CA GLU A 58 -9.57 4.74 9.55
C GLU A 58 -9.82 6.25 9.39
N ARG A 59 -10.88 6.66 8.68
CA ARG A 59 -11.18 8.08 8.41
C ARG A 59 -11.89 8.79 9.56
N ILE A 60 -12.88 8.17 10.21
CA ILE A 60 -13.55 8.78 11.37
C ILE A 60 -12.78 8.54 12.67
N GLY A 61 -11.99 7.46 12.76
CA GLY A 61 -11.29 7.08 13.97
C GLY A 61 -12.23 6.82 15.15
N ILE A 62 -11.64 6.49 16.30
CA ILE A 62 -12.41 6.26 17.55
C ILE A 62 -13.16 7.54 17.96
N GLY A 63 -12.52 8.71 17.82
CA GLY A 63 -13.11 10.00 18.20
C GLY A 63 -14.31 10.43 17.34
N GLY A 64 -14.30 10.13 16.03
CA GLY A 64 -15.43 10.43 15.15
C GLY A 64 -16.62 9.52 15.42
N ILE A 65 -16.39 8.24 15.73
CA ILE A 65 -17.43 7.30 16.15
C ILE A 65 -18.08 7.78 17.46
N LEU A 66 -17.27 8.16 18.46
CA LEU A 66 -17.75 8.70 19.74
C LEU A 66 -18.64 9.95 19.58
N LYS A 67 -18.36 10.80 18.59
CA LYS A 67 -19.18 11.99 18.28
C LYS A 67 -20.45 11.66 17.49
N ALA A 68 -20.43 10.60 16.68
CA ALA A 68 -21.57 10.18 15.88
C ALA A 68 -22.60 9.38 16.71
N ILE A 69 -22.16 8.60 17.71
CA ILE A 69 -23.04 7.80 18.58
C ILE A 69 -24.20 8.62 19.16
N PRO A 70 -24.00 9.77 19.83
CA PRO A 70 -25.12 10.54 20.37
C PRO A 70 -26.09 11.02 19.28
N LYS A 71 -25.60 11.44 18.10
CA LYS A 71 -26.47 11.86 16.97
C LYS A 71 -27.29 10.70 16.41
N ILE A 72 -26.69 9.51 16.30
CA ILE A 72 -27.34 8.28 15.83
C ILE A 72 -28.38 7.80 16.85
N VAL A 73 -28.04 7.81 18.14
CA VAL A 73 -28.93 7.42 19.24
C VAL A 73 -30.10 8.40 19.40
N LEU A 74 -29.86 9.71 19.21
CA LEU A 74 -30.89 10.75 19.28
C LEU A 74 -31.70 10.90 17.97
N GLY A 75 -31.49 10.05 16.97
CA GLY A 75 -32.24 10.08 15.70
C GLY A 75 -32.06 11.37 14.90
N GLN A 76 -31.03 12.16 15.18
CA GLN A 76 -30.73 13.37 14.41
C GLN A 76 -30.18 12.95 13.05
N LYS A 77 -30.78 13.46 11.97
CA LYS A 77 -30.29 13.24 10.60
C LYS A 77 -28.79 13.58 10.53
N ILE A 78 -28.00 12.63 10.05
CA ILE A 78 -26.55 12.72 9.81
C ILE A 78 -26.24 13.88 8.88
#